data_AF-A0A4U5VP57-F1
#
_entry.id   AF-A0A4U5VP57-F1
#
_cell.length_a   1.000
_cell.length_b   1.000
_cell.length_c   1.000
_cell.angle_alpha   90.00
_cell.angle_beta   90.00
_cell.angle_gamma   90.00
#
_symmetry.space_group_name_H-M   'P 1'
#
loop_
_entity.id
_entity.type
_entity.pdbx_description
1 polymer ?
#
loop_
_entity_poly.entity_id
_entity_poly.type
_entity_poly.pdbx_seq_one_letter_code
_entity_poly.pdbx_strand_id
1 'polypeptide(L)'
;MSRVLIVGAGLTGSLCACLLRRELQDKVSIAVWDKARGAVLSVQQKQQLDRVVYSSRFAVALFFPPDVVFSFPWAARYVTDNPCICYVAADSRKRNADTPGRGPSLVVHTSVPFGLEHLEKDKEEVQPIILQELYKMLPGLPQPISIKCQKWRYSQVLTSVPDCPGQMTVLDRPLLVCCGDAFNHSNFDGCAESALSVLRVLKASLSGSEPIINKTVKVVHVHDSRGTAESRYDHLAPPKRTSWLIHFNKSQNQKFKMDSTQLNEDVVP
;
A
#
# COMPACT_ATOMS: atom_id res chain seq x y z
N MET A 1 23.48 19.65 -4.68
CA MET A 1 22.06 19.37 -5.02
C MET A 1 21.55 18.32 -4.05
N SER A 2 20.46 18.60 -3.34
CA SER A 2 19.92 17.67 -2.34
C SER A 2 19.16 16.53 -3.05
N ARG A 3 19.28 15.28 -2.58
CA ARG A 3 18.50 14.16 -3.13
C ARG A 3 17.40 13.76 -2.15
N VAL A 4 16.18 13.76 -2.64
CA VAL A 4 15.00 13.28 -1.90
C VAL A 4 14.56 11.98 -2.55
N LEU A 5 14.41 10.94 -1.75
CA LEU A 5 13.88 9.65 -2.19
C LEU A 5 12.51 9.46 -1.56
N ILE A 6 11.51 9.25 -2.40
CA ILE A 6 10.15 8.92 -1.98
C ILE A 6 9.96 7.45 -2.32
N VAL A 7 9.63 6.63 -1.32
CA VAL A 7 9.42 5.19 -1.53
C VAL A 7 8.05 4.84 -1.00
N GLY A 8 7.23 4.22 -1.86
CA GLY A 8 5.91 3.66 -1.56
C GLY A 8 5.06 4.45 -0.55
N ALA A 9 4.07 5.19 -1.05
CA ALA A 9 3.00 5.78 -0.25
C ALA A 9 1.72 5.97 -1.09
N GLY A 10 1.54 5.12 -2.12
CA GLY A 10 0.44 5.21 -3.07
C GLY A 10 0.21 6.63 -3.59
N LEU A 11 -0.98 7.14 -3.33
CA LEU A 11 -1.38 8.50 -3.66
C LEU A 11 -0.56 9.56 -2.91
N THR A 12 -0.33 9.41 -1.61
CA THR A 12 0.46 10.34 -0.78
C THR A 12 1.86 10.54 -1.34
N GLY A 13 2.54 9.46 -1.73
CA GLY A 13 3.89 9.53 -2.29
C GLY A 13 3.93 10.28 -3.62
N SER A 14 2.95 10.00 -4.48
CA SER A 14 2.80 10.70 -5.78
C SER A 14 2.53 12.20 -5.59
N LEU A 15 1.64 12.56 -4.66
CA LEU A 15 1.33 13.95 -4.32
C LEU A 15 2.56 14.65 -3.73
N CYS A 16 3.27 14.00 -2.80
CA CYS A 16 4.50 14.54 -2.22
C CYS A 16 5.56 14.82 -3.31
N ALA A 17 5.76 13.89 -4.24
CA ALA A 17 6.69 14.06 -5.36
C ALA A 17 6.30 15.26 -6.25
N CYS A 18 5.02 15.38 -6.58
CA CYS A 18 4.47 16.48 -7.37
C CYS A 18 4.71 17.82 -6.67
N LEU A 19 4.37 17.91 -5.38
CA LEU A 19 4.52 19.12 -4.58
C LEU A 19 6.00 19.53 -4.45
N LEU A 20 6.90 18.59 -4.20
CA LEU A 20 8.34 18.87 -4.10
C LEU A 20 8.91 19.38 -5.42
N ARG A 21 8.53 18.79 -6.56
CA ARG A 21 8.94 19.29 -7.88
C ARG A 21 8.49 20.74 -8.09
N ARG A 22 7.25 21.05 -7.72
CA ARG A 22 6.68 22.40 -7.88
C ARG A 22 7.37 23.44 -6.99
N GLU A 23 7.62 23.09 -5.73
CA GLU A 23 8.11 24.02 -4.71
C GLU A 23 9.64 24.20 -4.73
N LEU A 24 10.38 23.14 -5.07
CA LEU A 24 11.84 23.12 -4.96
C LEU A 24 12.54 23.04 -6.31
N GLN A 25 11.82 22.75 -7.40
CA GLN A 25 12.32 22.75 -8.78
C GLN A 25 13.66 22.02 -8.88
N ASP A 26 14.66 22.63 -9.52
CA ASP A 26 15.99 22.05 -9.76
C ASP A 26 16.90 22.00 -8.52
N LYS A 27 16.43 22.50 -7.37
CA LYS A 27 17.19 22.46 -6.11
C LYS A 27 17.24 21.04 -5.52
N VAL A 28 16.35 20.15 -5.97
CA VAL A 28 16.25 18.77 -5.49
C VAL A 28 16.21 17.77 -6.65
N SER A 29 16.98 16.69 -6.51
CA SER A 29 16.83 15.50 -7.35
C SER A 29 15.87 14.53 -6.65
N ILE A 30 14.79 14.16 -7.33
CA ILE A 30 13.77 13.26 -6.80
C ILE A 30 13.86 11.90 -7.48
N ALA A 31 14.10 10.86 -6.68
CA ALA A 31 13.96 9.47 -7.11
C ALA A 31 12.70 8.87 -6.47
N VAL A 32 11.91 8.12 -7.24
CA VAL A 32 10.73 7.41 -6.74
C VAL A 32 10.96 5.92 -6.92
N TRP A 33 10.88 5.16 -5.83
CA TRP A 33 11.12 3.72 -5.82
C TRP A 33 9.90 2.99 -5.26
N ASP A 34 9.69 1.76 -5.72
CA ASP A 34 8.70 0.87 -5.15
C ASP A 34 9.41 -0.20 -4.30
N LYS A 35 8.99 -0.33 -3.03
CA LYS A 35 9.50 -1.28 -2.01
C LYS A 35 10.91 -0.96 -1.47
N ALA A 36 11.10 -1.06 -0.15
CA ALA A 36 12.40 -1.03 0.53
C ALA A 36 12.33 -1.76 1.88
N ARG A 37 13.47 -2.03 2.54
CA ARG A 37 13.57 -2.73 3.84
C ARG A 37 14.63 -2.06 4.73
N GLY A 38 14.47 -2.12 6.07
CA GLY A 38 15.59 -1.94 7.02
C GLY A 38 15.74 -0.59 7.76
N ALA A 39 14.66 0.09 8.15
CA ALA A 39 14.76 1.25 9.06
C ALA A 39 14.69 0.83 10.54
N VAL A 40 15.54 1.41 11.40
CA VAL A 40 15.50 1.21 12.85
C VAL A 40 14.50 2.22 13.45
N LEU A 41 13.42 1.73 14.04
CA LEU A 41 12.43 2.52 14.77
C LEU A 41 12.79 2.54 16.26
N SER A 42 12.54 3.67 16.94
CA SER A 42 12.57 3.70 18.40
C SER A 42 11.45 2.83 18.98
N VAL A 43 11.58 2.42 20.25
CA VAL A 43 10.55 1.63 20.95
C VAL A 43 9.21 2.36 20.95
N GLN A 44 9.22 3.68 21.19
CA GLN A 44 8.01 4.50 21.19
C GLN A 44 7.38 4.60 19.79
N GLN A 45 8.17 4.88 18.75
CA GLN A 45 7.67 4.94 17.38
C GLN A 45 7.05 3.61 16.96
N LYS A 46 7.71 2.49 17.29
CA LYS A 46 7.18 1.16 17.05
C LYS A 46 5.86 0.93 17.78
N GLN A 47 5.78 1.26 19.07
CA GLN A 47 4.55 1.13 19.85
C GLN A 47 3.40 1.97 19.29
N GLN A 48 3.67 3.17 18.77
CA GLN A 48 2.66 4.00 18.11
C GLN A 48 2.19 3.37 16.79
N LEU A 49 3.11 2.85 15.98
CA LEU A 49 2.79 2.19 14.71
C LEU A 49 2.05 0.85 14.90
N ASP A 50 2.39 0.09 15.94
CA ASP A 50 1.73 -1.19 16.27
C ASP A 50 0.26 -1.00 16.71
N ARG A 51 -0.16 0.22 17.04
CA ARG A 51 -1.56 0.57 17.36
C ARG A 51 -2.42 0.83 16.13
N VAL A 52 -1.83 0.93 14.95
CA VAL A 52 -2.58 1.18 13.72
C VAL A 52 -3.40 -0.05 13.37
N VAL A 53 -4.70 0.14 13.21
CA VAL A 53 -5.62 -0.93 12.83
C VAL A 53 -6.16 -0.63 11.46
N TYR A 54 -6.16 -1.64 10.58
CA TYR A 54 -6.76 -1.57 9.27
C TYR A 54 -7.91 -2.56 9.16
N SER A 55 -8.93 -2.18 8.39
CA SER A 55 -9.94 -3.11 7.87
C SER A 55 -9.36 -3.96 6.74
N SER A 56 -10.01 -5.08 6.45
CA SER A 56 -9.69 -5.94 5.31
C SER A 56 -10.92 -6.14 4.42
N ARG A 57 -10.71 -6.21 3.12
CA ARG A 57 -11.78 -6.41 2.12
C ARG A 57 -11.27 -7.23 0.94
N PHE A 58 -12.20 -7.85 0.24
CA PHE A 58 -11.97 -8.37 -1.10
C PHE A 58 -12.68 -7.45 -2.11
N ALA A 59 -12.11 -7.35 -3.29
CA ALA A 59 -12.74 -6.73 -4.45
C ALA A 59 -12.71 -7.72 -5.62
N VAL A 60 -13.85 -7.89 -6.28
CA VAL A 60 -13.98 -8.74 -7.48
C VAL A 60 -14.39 -7.86 -8.64
N ALA A 61 -13.57 -7.84 -9.68
CA ALA A 61 -13.89 -7.21 -10.96
C ALA A 61 -14.33 -8.29 -11.95
N LEU A 62 -15.48 -8.08 -12.57
CA LEU A 62 -16.05 -8.94 -13.61
C LEU A 62 -16.08 -8.15 -14.93
N PHE A 63 -15.65 -8.79 -16.01
CA PHE A 63 -15.64 -8.22 -17.36
C PHE A 63 -16.56 -9.05 -18.25
N PHE A 64 -17.38 -8.37 -19.05
CA PHE A 64 -18.42 -9.01 -19.86
C PHE A 64 -18.17 -8.79 -21.36
N PRO A 65 -18.82 -9.60 -22.23
CA PRO A 65 -18.86 -9.36 -23.68
C PRO A 65 -19.45 -7.99 -24.06
N PRO A 66 -19.09 -7.43 -25.25
CA PRO A 66 -19.61 -6.15 -25.74
C PRO A 66 -21.13 -6.03 -25.87
N ASP A 67 -21.82 -7.14 -26.09
CA ASP A 67 -23.28 -7.22 -26.28
C ASP A 67 -24.06 -7.27 -24.95
N VAL A 68 -23.37 -7.41 -23.82
CA VAL A 68 -24.04 -7.45 -22.51
C VAL A 68 -24.57 -6.08 -22.12
N VAL A 69 -25.85 -6.04 -21.78
CA VAL A 69 -26.52 -4.90 -21.16
C VAL A 69 -27.01 -5.31 -19.78
N PHE A 70 -26.57 -4.59 -18.75
CA PHE A 70 -27.07 -4.84 -17.40
C PHE A 70 -28.53 -4.41 -17.28
N SER A 71 -29.38 -5.30 -16.77
CA SER A 71 -30.81 -5.08 -16.58
C SER A 71 -31.16 -4.07 -15.49
N PHE A 72 -30.20 -3.74 -14.61
CA PHE A 72 -30.39 -2.78 -13.53
C PHE A 72 -30.01 -1.33 -13.95
N PRO A 73 -30.74 -0.31 -13.45
CA PRO A 73 -30.58 1.07 -13.92
C PRO A 73 -29.44 1.84 -13.22
N TRP A 74 -28.99 1.40 -12.05
CA TRP A 74 -28.01 2.13 -11.24
C TRP A 74 -26.56 1.94 -11.76
N ALA A 75 -25.71 2.94 -11.58
CA ALA A 75 -24.27 2.85 -11.89
C ALA A 75 -23.45 2.32 -10.71
N ALA A 76 -23.87 2.63 -9.48
CA ALA A 76 -23.29 2.12 -8.25
C ALA A 76 -24.38 1.98 -7.18
N ARG A 77 -24.20 1.02 -6.28
CA ARG A 77 -25.13 0.74 -5.19
C ARG A 77 -24.39 0.28 -3.96
N TYR A 78 -24.66 0.93 -2.83
CA TYR A 78 -24.32 0.39 -1.51
C TYR A 78 -25.34 -0.68 -1.12
N VAL A 79 -24.86 -1.74 -0.48
CA VAL A 79 -25.68 -2.88 -0.04
C VAL A 79 -25.55 -2.97 1.47
N THR A 80 -26.66 -2.79 2.18
CA THR A 80 -26.73 -2.85 3.64
C THR A 80 -27.17 -4.23 4.14
N ASP A 81 -28.02 -4.91 3.36
CA ASP A 81 -28.70 -6.14 3.79
C ASP A 81 -28.04 -7.38 3.19
N ASN A 82 -26.70 -7.44 3.24
CA ASN A 82 -25.94 -8.61 2.77
C ASN A 82 -24.66 -8.80 3.62
N PRO A 83 -24.41 -9.99 4.17
CA PRO A 83 -23.27 -10.21 5.05
C PRO A 83 -21.92 -10.17 4.30
N CYS A 84 -21.91 -10.49 3.00
CA CYS A 84 -20.70 -10.59 2.20
C CYS A 84 -20.42 -9.31 1.40
N ILE A 85 -21.39 -8.79 0.65
CA ILE A 85 -21.21 -7.71 -0.33
C ILE A 85 -21.75 -6.41 0.26
N CYS A 86 -20.93 -5.34 0.27
CA CYS A 86 -21.38 -4.03 0.75
C CYS A 86 -21.49 -2.97 -0.35
N TYR A 87 -20.95 -3.24 -1.55
CA TYR A 87 -20.96 -2.28 -2.65
C TYR A 87 -20.78 -2.98 -3.99
N VAL A 88 -21.55 -2.52 -4.99
CA VAL A 88 -21.48 -2.99 -6.38
C VAL A 88 -21.50 -1.78 -7.31
N ALA A 89 -20.68 -1.78 -8.36
CA ALA A 89 -20.66 -0.73 -9.36
C ALA A 89 -20.53 -1.28 -10.78
N ALA A 90 -21.43 -0.85 -11.67
CA ALA A 90 -21.22 -0.90 -13.11
C ALA A 90 -20.18 0.15 -13.49
N ASP A 91 -18.93 -0.27 -13.52
CA ASP A 91 -17.77 0.61 -13.47
C ASP A 91 -17.58 1.39 -14.78
N SER A 92 -17.95 0.81 -15.93
CA SER A 92 -17.99 1.50 -17.23
C SER A 92 -19.00 2.66 -17.22
N ARG A 93 -20.25 2.38 -16.79
CA ARG A 93 -21.32 3.39 -16.63
C ARG A 93 -20.95 4.48 -15.64
N LYS A 94 -20.44 4.11 -14.46
CA LYS A 94 -20.02 5.05 -13.40
C LYS A 94 -18.96 6.04 -13.89
N ARG A 95 -18.07 5.62 -14.78
CA ARG A 95 -17.01 6.46 -15.35
C ARG A 95 -17.41 7.19 -16.63
N ASN A 96 -18.64 7.04 -17.11
CA ASN A 96 -19.07 7.49 -18.44
C ASN A 96 -18.12 6.98 -19.54
N ALA A 97 -17.70 5.72 -19.42
CA ALA A 97 -16.70 5.07 -20.28
C ALA A 97 -17.29 3.93 -21.12
N ASP A 98 -18.61 3.97 -21.37
CA ASP A 98 -19.28 3.02 -22.26
C ASP A 98 -18.93 3.37 -23.71
N THR A 99 -17.99 2.60 -24.29
CA THR A 99 -17.51 2.78 -25.66
C THR A 99 -17.99 1.62 -26.54
N PRO A 100 -18.46 1.86 -27.78
CA PRO A 100 -18.84 0.79 -28.70
C PRO A 100 -17.75 -0.27 -28.85
N GLY A 101 -18.13 -1.55 -28.88
CA GLY A 101 -17.19 -2.68 -29.00
C GLY A 101 -16.47 -3.05 -27.72
N ARG A 102 -16.69 -2.35 -26.59
CA ARG A 102 -16.16 -2.71 -25.27
C ARG A 102 -17.28 -3.15 -24.35
N GLY A 103 -17.18 -4.35 -23.81
CA GLY A 103 -18.16 -4.85 -22.84
C GLY A 103 -18.11 -4.12 -21.50
N PRO A 104 -19.22 -4.16 -20.76
CA PRO A 104 -19.29 -3.50 -19.46
C PRO A 104 -18.40 -4.23 -18.44
N SER A 105 -18.13 -3.54 -17.34
CA SER A 105 -17.42 -4.10 -16.20
C SER A 105 -18.20 -3.86 -14.91
N LEU A 106 -18.14 -4.83 -14.01
CA LEU A 106 -18.76 -4.78 -12.69
C LEU A 106 -17.67 -4.90 -11.62
N VAL A 107 -17.69 -4.03 -10.62
CA VAL A 107 -16.79 -4.09 -9.47
C VAL A 107 -17.63 -4.33 -8.22
N VAL A 108 -17.26 -5.35 -7.46
CA VAL A 108 -17.92 -5.77 -6.23
C VAL A 108 -16.94 -5.64 -5.09
N HIS A 109 -17.34 -4.99 -3.99
CA HIS A 109 -16.56 -4.93 -2.75
C HIS A 109 -17.28 -5.68 -1.63
N THR A 110 -16.52 -6.45 -0.87
CA THR A 110 -17.03 -7.14 0.31
C THR A 110 -17.16 -6.20 1.51
N SER A 111 -18.03 -6.58 2.44
CA SER A 111 -18.11 -6.00 3.78
C SER A 111 -16.78 -6.18 4.54
N VAL A 112 -16.55 -5.34 5.56
CA VAL A 112 -15.39 -5.49 6.45
C VAL A 112 -15.46 -6.79 7.25
N PRO A 113 -16.59 -7.17 7.88
CA PRO A 113 -16.67 -8.42 8.62
C PRO A 113 -16.31 -9.64 7.77
N PHE A 114 -16.85 -9.75 6.55
CA PHE A 114 -16.52 -10.85 5.63
C PHE A 114 -15.03 -10.86 5.26
N GLY A 115 -14.46 -9.69 4.98
CA GLY A 115 -13.06 -9.56 4.61
C GLY A 115 -12.10 -9.97 5.74
N LEU A 116 -12.44 -9.68 7.00
CA LEU A 116 -11.68 -10.10 8.17
C LEU A 116 -11.80 -11.61 8.42
N GLU A 117 -13.01 -12.16 8.32
CA GLU A 117 -13.28 -13.60 8.49
C GLU A 117 -12.47 -14.45 7.49
N HIS A 118 -12.30 -13.96 6.26
CA HIS A 118 -11.63 -14.68 5.17
C HIS A 118 -10.18 -14.24 4.93
N LEU A 119 -9.61 -13.41 5.81
CA LEU A 119 -8.33 -12.72 5.55
C LEU A 119 -7.15 -13.65 5.26
N GLU A 120 -7.07 -14.76 6.01
CA GLU A 120 -5.98 -15.73 5.90
C GLU A 120 -6.18 -16.75 4.77
N LYS A 121 -7.34 -16.77 4.11
CA LYS A 121 -7.61 -17.63 2.96
C LYS A 121 -7.03 -17.05 1.68
N ASP A 122 -6.77 -17.90 0.69
CA ASP A 122 -6.34 -17.46 -0.63
C ASP A 122 -7.51 -16.85 -1.40
N LYS A 123 -7.23 -15.84 -2.21
CA LYS A 123 -8.29 -15.08 -2.89
C LYS A 123 -9.03 -15.93 -3.93
N GLU A 124 -8.37 -16.96 -4.45
CA GLU A 124 -8.90 -17.98 -5.35
C GLU A 124 -9.96 -18.85 -4.64
N GLU A 125 -9.79 -19.12 -3.35
CA GLU A 125 -10.76 -19.86 -2.53
C GLU A 125 -11.96 -18.99 -2.14
N VAL A 126 -11.73 -17.70 -1.92
CA VAL A 126 -12.77 -16.74 -1.49
C VAL A 126 -13.61 -16.24 -2.67
N GLN A 127 -13.03 -16.15 -3.87
CA GLN A 127 -13.72 -15.64 -5.07
C GLN A 127 -15.04 -16.37 -5.37
N PRO A 128 -15.13 -17.72 -5.38
CA PRO A 128 -16.38 -18.43 -5.62
C PRO A 128 -17.49 -18.09 -4.61
N ILE A 129 -17.14 -17.85 -3.35
CA ILE A 129 -18.08 -17.49 -2.28
C ILE A 129 -18.71 -16.11 -2.59
N ILE A 130 -17.87 -15.14 -2.96
CA ILE A 130 -18.33 -13.79 -3.34
C ILE A 130 -19.22 -13.86 -4.59
N LEU A 131 -18.84 -14.66 -5.59
CA LEU A 131 -19.62 -14.83 -6.82
C LEU A 131 -20.98 -15.48 -6.54
N GLN A 132 -21.03 -16.51 -5.70
CA GLN A 132 -22.28 -17.15 -5.32
C GLN A 132 -23.25 -16.14 -4.71
N GLU A 133 -22.77 -15.29 -3.81
CA GLU A 133 -23.60 -14.26 -3.18
C GLU A 133 -24.01 -13.15 -4.15
N LEU A 134 -23.13 -12.77 -5.09
CA LEU A 134 -23.43 -11.83 -6.16
C LEU A 134 -24.57 -12.35 -7.05
N TYR A 135 -24.54 -13.62 -7.45
CA TYR A 135 -25.58 -14.21 -8.30
C TYR A 135 -26.91 -14.40 -7.57
N LYS A 136 -26.91 -14.61 -6.24
CA LYS A 136 -28.17 -14.53 -5.45
C LYS A 136 -28.76 -13.13 -5.47
N MET A 137 -27.92 -12.10 -5.34
CA MET A 137 -28.34 -10.70 -5.34
C MET A 137 -28.77 -10.20 -6.72
N LEU A 138 -28.14 -10.71 -7.78
CA LEU A 138 -28.38 -10.35 -9.17
C LEU A 138 -28.60 -11.63 -10.02
N PRO A 139 -29.77 -12.29 -9.90
CA PRO A 139 -30.00 -13.59 -10.53
C PRO A 139 -29.99 -13.56 -12.06
N GLY A 140 -30.24 -12.40 -12.67
CA GLY A 140 -30.16 -12.19 -14.13
C GLY A 140 -28.80 -11.69 -14.62
N LEU A 141 -27.76 -11.69 -13.78
CA LEU A 141 -26.43 -11.26 -14.21
C LEU A 141 -25.87 -12.25 -15.25
N PRO A 142 -25.38 -11.78 -16.41
CA PRO A 142 -24.78 -12.68 -17.40
C PRO A 142 -23.50 -13.37 -16.90
N GLN A 143 -22.97 -14.30 -17.70
CA GLN A 143 -21.66 -14.86 -17.43
C GLN A 143 -20.55 -13.87 -17.83
N PRO A 144 -19.57 -13.59 -16.95
CA PRO A 144 -18.39 -12.80 -17.32
C PRO A 144 -17.43 -13.62 -18.20
N ILE A 145 -16.70 -12.94 -19.08
CA ILE A 145 -15.59 -13.51 -19.87
C ILE A 145 -14.27 -13.53 -19.09
N SER A 146 -14.15 -12.68 -18.06
CA SER A 146 -12.97 -12.63 -17.21
C SER A 146 -13.34 -12.12 -15.83
N ILE A 147 -12.65 -12.64 -14.81
CA ILE A 147 -12.85 -12.29 -13.41
C ILE A 147 -11.47 -12.03 -12.79
N LYS A 148 -11.35 -10.94 -12.03
CA LYS A 148 -10.16 -10.61 -11.26
C LYS A 148 -10.53 -10.36 -9.81
N CYS A 149 -10.08 -11.23 -8.92
CA CYS A 149 -10.17 -11.03 -7.48
C CYS A 149 -8.90 -10.37 -6.92
N GLN A 150 -9.10 -9.44 -5.98
CA GLN A 150 -8.07 -8.74 -5.24
C GLN A 150 -8.37 -8.79 -3.75
N LYS A 151 -7.40 -9.26 -2.96
CA LYS A 151 -7.41 -9.22 -1.50
C LYS A 151 -6.71 -7.94 -1.02
N TRP A 152 -7.42 -7.13 -0.24
CA TRP A 152 -6.89 -5.95 0.43
C TRP A 152 -6.77 -6.24 1.93
N ARG A 153 -5.62 -6.78 2.35
CA ARG A 153 -5.32 -7.04 3.77
C ARG A 153 -5.38 -5.75 4.60
N TYR A 154 -4.83 -4.67 4.06
CA TYR A 154 -4.86 -3.33 4.64
C TYR A 154 -5.69 -2.44 3.70
N SER A 155 -7.02 -2.47 3.88
CA SER A 155 -7.96 -1.78 2.99
C SER A 155 -8.16 -0.31 3.38
N GLN A 156 -8.57 -0.06 4.62
CA GLN A 156 -8.79 1.30 5.14
C GLN A 156 -8.40 1.33 6.61
N VAL A 157 -7.68 2.37 7.04
CA VAL A 157 -7.34 2.62 8.44
C VAL A 157 -8.62 2.81 9.26
N LEU A 158 -8.69 2.10 10.38
CA LEU A 158 -9.73 2.23 11.40
C LEU A 158 -9.21 3.03 12.60
N THR A 159 -7.96 2.78 12.97
CA THR A 159 -7.27 3.49 14.04
C THR A 159 -5.95 4.02 13.49
N SER A 160 -5.78 5.33 13.47
CA SER A 160 -4.56 5.98 13.00
C SER A 160 -3.47 6.03 14.06
N VAL A 161 -2.25 6.39 13.65
CA VAL A 161 -1.12 6.60 14.55
C VAL A 161 -1.45 7.75 15.52
N PRO A 162 -1.33 7.53 16.85
CA PRO A 162 -1.62 8.58 17.82
C PRO A 162 -0.57 9.70 17.78
N ASP A 163 -1.02 10.94 18.01
CA ASP A 163 -0.18 12.13 18.21
C ASP A 163 0.76 12.51 17.05
N CYS A 164 0.58 11.91 15.86
CA CYS A 164 1.43 12.12 14.68
C CYS A 164 0.58 12.41 13.42
N PRO A 165 -0.18 13.52 13.38
CA PRO A 165 -1.10 13.78 12.28
C PRO A 165 -0.36 14.00 10.95
N GLY A 166 -0.67 13.14 9.98
CA GLY A 166 -0.18 13.17 8.61
C GLY A 166 1.23 12.63 8.40
N GLN A 167 2.10 12.56 9.41
CA GLN A 167 3.47 12.05 9.27
C GLN A 167 4.13 11.71 10.61
N MET A 168 5.18 10.89 10.56
CA MET A 168 6.12 10.68 11.68
C MET A 168 7.55 10.77 11.19
N THR A 169 8.34 11.68 11.77
CA THR A 169 9.80 11.69 11.57
C THR A 169 10.39 10.53 12.36
N VAL A 170 10.99 9.58 11.64
CA VAL A 170 11.62 8.39 12.22
C VAL A 170 13.08 8.65 12.56
N LEU A 171 13.80 9.35 11.68
CA LEU A 171 15.19 9.75 11.86
C LEU A 171 15.36 11.19 11.37
N ASP A 172 16.11 12.01 12.10
CA ASP A 172 16.42 13.39 11.69
C ASP A 172 17.56 13.45 10.67
N ARG A 173 18.56 12.56 10.81
CA ARG A 173 19.76 12.51 9.95
C ARG A 173 20.24 11.07 9.72
N PRO A 174 20.22 10.57 8.46
CA PRO A 174 19.53 11.16 7.30
C PRO A 174 18.02 11.23 7.57
N LEU A 175 17.37 12.31 7.10
CA LEU A 175 15.95 12.52 7.35
C LEU A 175 15.13 11.35 6.79
N LEU A 176 14.33 10.73 7.64
CA LEU A 176 13.38 9.68 7.32
C LEU A 176 12.02 10.03 7.90
N VAL A 177 11.01 10.10 7.04
CA VAL A 177 9.64 10.44 7.42
C VAL A 177 8.70 9.36 6.91
N CYS A 178 7.87 8.83 7.80
CA CYS A 178 6.73 7.96 7.45
C CYS A 178 5.49 8.82 7.20
N CYS A 179 4.69 8.41 6.21
CA CYS A 179 3.47 9.09 5.79
C CYS A 179 2.50 8.10 5.16
N GLY A 180 1.30 8.55 4.82
CA GLY A 180 0.24 7.71 4.29
C GLY A 180 -1.02 7.79 5.14
N ASP A 181 -2.01 6.98 4.76
CA ASP A 181 -3.32 6.97 5.41
C ASP A 181 -3.27 6.53 6.89
N ALA A 182 -2.27 5.71 7.28
CA ALA A 182 -2.01 5.34 8.68
C ALA A 182 -1.93 6.55 9.62
N PHE A 183 -1.45 7.69 9.13
CA PHE A 183 -1.25 8.90 9.91
C PHE A 183 -2.44 9.86 9.83
N ASN A 184 -3.49 9.49 9.10
CA ASN A 184 -4.67 10.33 8.93
C ASN A 184 -5.91 9.45 8.69
N HIS A 185 -6.45 9.43 7.47
CA HIS A 185 -7.63 8.65 7.11
C HIS A 185 -7.55 8.17 5.64
N SER A 186 -8.18 7.03 5.33
CA SER A 186 -8.07 6.35 4.03
C SER A 186 -9.03 6.90 2.97
N ASN A 187 -8.84 8.15 2.58
CA ASN A 187 -9.45 8.75 1.40
C ASN A 187 -8.41 9.63 0.65
N PHE A 188 -8.85 10.34 -0.37
CA PHE A 188 -7.99 11.24 -1.15
C PHE A 188 -7.42 12.39 -0.30
N ASP A 189 -8.28 13.07 0.46
CA ASP A 189 -7.90 14.25 1.25
C ASP A 189 -6.90 13.88 2.35
N GLY A 190 -7.12 12.76 3.05
CA GLY A 190 -6.19 12.27 4.06
C GLY A 190 -4.81 11.96 3.49
N CYS A 191 -4.75 11.42 2.26
CA CYS A 191 -3.49 11.25 1.54
C CYS A 191 -2.84 12.59 1.17
N ALA A 192 -3.62 13.56 0.71
CA ALA A 192 -3.12 14.89 0.35
C ALA A 192 -2.60 15.68 1.56
N GLU A 193 -3.34 15.66 2.67
CA GLU A 193 -2.94 16.26 3.95
C GLU A 193 -1.65 15.64 4.49
N SER A 194 -1.53 14.31 4.42
CA SER A 194 -0.30 13.60 4.77
C SER A 194 0.88 14.06 3.89
N ALA A 195 0.67 14.20 2.57
CA ALA A 195 1.70 14.68 1.66
C ALA A 195 2.14 16.12 1.96
N LEU A 196 1.18 17.00 2.27
CA LEU A 196 1.47 18.38 2.69
C LEU A 196 2.25 18.43 4.01
N SER A 197 1.95 17.54 4.95
CA SER A 197 2.69 17.42 6.22
C SER A 197 4.16 17.06 5.97
N VAL A 198 4.42 16.07 5.13
CA VAL A 198 5.79 15.67 4.73
C VAL A 198 6.53 16.80 4.03
N LEU A 199 5.87 17.51 3.11
CA LEU A 199 6.46 18.65 2.41
C LEU A 199 6.99 19.70 3.39
N ARG A 200 6.25 20.02 4.45
CA ARG A 200 6.67 20.98 5.48
C ARG A 200 7.94 20.52 6.20
N VAL A 201 7.99 19.25 6.62
CA VAL A 201 9.17 18.65 7.27
C VAL A 201 10.40 18.71 6.35
N LEU A 202 10.22 18.34 5.08
CA LEU A 202 11.30 18.38 4.08
C LEU A 202 11.79 19.81 3.82
N LYS A 203 10.89 20.79 3.65
CA LYS A 203 11.26 22.20 3.46
C LYS A 203 12.06 22.71 4.65
N ALA A 204 11.64 22.41 5.88
CA ALA A 204 12.37 22.81 7.08
C ALA A 204 13.79 22.20 7.12
N SER A 205 13.92 20.91 6.85
CA SER A 205 15.22 20.23 6.84
C SER A 205 16.18 20.72 5.74
N LEU A 206 15.66 21.23 4.62
CA LEU A 206 16.47 21.75 3.52
C LEU A 206 16.85 23.23 3.69
N SER A 207 16.22 23.94 4.65
CA SER A 207 16.48 25.36 4.91
C SER A 207 17.63 25.60 5.90
N GLY A 208 18.16 24.53 6.53
CA GLY A 208 19.33 24.56 7.42
C GLY A 208 20.65 24.53 6.64
N SER A 209 21.45 25.58 6.81
CA SER A 209 22.68 25.95 6.11
C SER A 209 23.89 25.04 6.38
N GLU A 210 24.26 24.24 5.38
CA GLU A 210 25.65 23.80 5.08
C GLU A 210 25.70 23.32 3.61
N PRO A 211 26.84 23.28 2.91
CA PRO A 211 26.90 22.90 1.50
C PRO A 211 26.51 21.42 1.33
N ILE A 212 25.30 21.19 0.81
CA ILE A 212 24.72 19.85 0.68
C ILE A 212 25.30 19.14 -0.56
N ILE A 213 26.36 18.39 -0.33
CA ILE A 213 26.91 17.39 -1.27
C ILE A 213 26.60 16.00 -0.67
N ASN A 214 26.03 15.09 -1.47
CA ASN A 214 25.81 13.67 -1.16
C ASN A 214 24.88 13.30 0.01
N LYS A 215 23.68 13.89 0.11
CA LYS A 215 22.61 13.34 0.96
C LYS A 215 21.71 12.39 0.17
N THR A 216 21.58 11.13 0.62
CA THR A 216 20.65 10.12 0.11
C THR A 216 19.61 9.86 1.19
N VAL A 217 18.37 10.27 0.95
CA VAL A 217 17.21 9.87 1.76
C VAL A 217 16.79 8.46 1.34
N LYS A 218 16.26 7.63 2.26
CA LYS A 218 15.72 6.29 1.99
C LYS A 218 14.45 6.11 2.81
N VAL A 219 13.33 5.77 2.17
CA VAL A 219 12.03 5.55 2.84
C VAL A 219 11.56 4.13 2.54
N VAL A 220 10.68 3.56 3.38
CA VAL A 220 10.30 2.14 3.38
C VAL A 220 8.78 2.01 3.37
N HIS A 221 8.26 1.17 2.46
CA HIS A 221 6.89 0.66 2.52
C HIS A 221 6.90 -0.75 3.11
N VAL A 222 6.13 -0.97 4.18
CA VAL A 222 6.02 -2.28 4.84
C VAL A 222 4.84 -3.00 4.24
N HIS A 223 5.10 -4.03 3.43
CA HIS A 223 4.08 -4.99 2.99
C HIS A 223 4.39 -6.37 3.57
N ASP A 224 3.36 -7.12 3.97
CA ASP A 224 3.51 -8.53 4.33
C ASP A 224 3.93 -9.31 3.07
N SER A 225 5.04 -10.05 3.15
CA SER A 225 5.57 -10.90 2.09
C SER A 225 5.03 -12.33 2.13
N ARG A 226 4.02 -12.64 2.95
CA ARG A 226 3.36 -13.95 2.90
C ARG A 226 2.28 -13.95 1.81
N GLY A 227 2.66 -14.38 0.62
CA GLY A 227 1.68 -14.63 -0.45
C GLY A 227 2.18 -14.66 -1.90
N THR A 228 3.48 -14.60 -2.19
CA THR A 228 3.97 -14.84 -3.57
C THR A 228 4.96 -15.99 -3.58
N ALA A 229 4.53 -17.12 -4.15
CA ALA A 229 5.42 -18.18 -4.61
C ALA A 229 6.58 -17.58 -5.42
N GLU A 230 7.78 -18.07 -5.14
CA GLU A 230 9.01 -17.76 -5.85
C GLU A 230 8.83 -17.95 -7.36
N SER A 231 8.79 -16.87 -8.14
CA SER A 231 9.04 -16.95 -9.57
C SER A 231 10.49 -16.55 -9.85
N ARG A 232 11.28 -17.57 -10.20
CA ARG A 232 12.67 -17.53 -10.67
C ARG A 232 12.95 -16.35 -11.62
N TYR A 233 13.88 -15.50 -11.21
CA TYR A 233 14.76 -14.75 -12.11
C TYR A 233 16.14 -14.65 -11.42
N ASP A 234 16.72 -15.79 -11.08
CA ASP A 234 18.17 -15.90 -10.89
C ASP A 234 18.76 -16.07 -12.29
N HIS A 235 19.43 -15.05 -12.82
CA HIS A 235 20.58 -15.11 -13.74
C HIS A 235 20.93 -13.70 -14.26
N LEU A 236 21.28 -12.77 -13.36
CA LEU A 236 22.14 -11.64 -13.71
C LEU A 236 23.06 -11.35 -12.52
N ALA A 237 24.37 -11.39 -12.77
CA ALA A 237 25.43 -11.25 -11.78
C ALA A 237 25.30 -9.94 -10.96
N PRO A 238 25.65 -9.96 -9.67
CA PRO A 238 25.49 -8.79 -8.80
C PRO A 238 26.48 -7.67 -9.20
N PRO A 239 26.05 -6.40 -9.27
CA PRO A 239 26.99 -5.29 -9.35
C PRO A 239 27.77 -5.20 -8.04
N LYS A 240 29.10 -5.07 -8.16
CA LYS A 240 30.04 -4.82 -7.07
C LYS A 240 29.74 -3.48 -6.39
N ARG A 241 28.78 -3.42 -5.47
CA ARG A 241 28.68 -2.40 -4.42
C ARG A 241 28.14 -3.06 -3.16
N THR A 242 28.90 -2.92 -2.07
CA THR A 242 28.59 -3.38 -0.72
C THR A 242 27.17 -3.01 -0.32
N SER A 243 26.28 -4.01 -0.31
CA SER A 243 24.91 -3.89 0.20
C SER A 243 24.75 -4.88 1.34
N TRP A 244 24.57 -4.35 2.54
CA TRP A 244 24.24 -5.14 3.72
C TRP A 244 22.75 -5.51 3.65
N LEU A 245 22.46 -6.79 3.40
CA LEU A 245 21.12 -7.37 3.50
C LEU A 245 20.95 -7.95 4.90
N ILE A 246 19.97 -7.47 5.67
CA ILE A 246 19.55 -8.11 6.93
C ILE A 246 18.08 -8.51 6.81
N HIS A 247 17.81 -9.78 7.09
CA HIS A 247 16.48 -10.37 7.10
C HIS A 247 15.66 -9.93 8.32
N PHE A 248 14.39 -9.56 8.11
CA PHE A 248 13.40 -9.44 9.18
C PHE A 248 12.31 -10.50 8.98
N ASN A 249 12.15 -11.34 10.01
CA ASN A 249 11.08 -12.33 10.10
C ASN A 249 10.07 -11.85 11.15
N LYS A 250 8.82 -11.58 10.75
CA LYS A 250 7.71 -11.40 11.71
C LYS A 250 7.19 -12.79 12.05
N SER A 251 7.80 -13.43 13.05
CA SER A 251 7.31 -14.71 13.56
C SER A 251 6.10 -14.51 14.47
N GLN A 252 5.17 -15.43 14.31
CA GLN A 252 4.13 -15.75 15.28
C GLN A 252 4.77 -16.08 16.64
N ASN A 253 4.38 -15.36 17.69
CA ASN A 253 4.24 -15.89 19.05
C ASN A 253 5.31 -16.89 19.60
N GLN A 254 6.61 -16.62 19.45
CA GLN A 254 7.64 -17.38 20.19
C GLN A 254 8.79 -16.49 20.70
N LYS A 255 9.18 -16.74 21.97
CA LYS A 255 10.20 -16.04 22.77
C LYS A 255 11.52 -15.83 22.02
N PHE A 256 12.13 -14.65 22.22
CA PHE A 256 13.50 -14.35 21.81
C PHE A 256 14.48 -15.34 22.45
N LYS A 257 15.27 -16.04 21.63
CA LYS A 257 16.53 -16.65 22.05
C LYS A 257 17.63 -16.00 21.24
N MET A 258 18.57 -15.37 21.93
CA MET A 258 19.73 -14.69 21.37
C MET A 258 20.90 -15.67 21.49
N ASP A 259 21.33 -16.26 20.37
CA ASP A 259 22.58 -17.02 20.35
C ASP A 259 23.73 -16.06 20.04
N SER A 260 24.62 -15.92 21.01
CA SER A 260 25.89 -15.24 20.88
C SER A 260 26.93 -16.20 20.33
N THR A 261 27.39 -15.99 19.10
CA THR A 261 28.64 -16.59 18.63
C THR A 261 29.71 -15.50 18.58
N GLN A 262 30.78 -15.75 19.35
CA GLN A 262 31.91 -14.87 19.59
C GLN A 262 32.66 -14.51 18.31
N LEU A 263 33.14 -13.27 18.26
CA LEU A 263 34.23 -12.83 17.39
C LEU A 263 35.52 -13.52 17.85
N ASN A 264 36.14 -14.32 16.99
CA ASN A 264 37.57 -14.57 17.11
C ASN A 264 38.31 -13.53 16.28
N GLU A 265 39.10 -12.74 16.99
CA GLU A 265 40.25 -12.03 16.45
C GLU A 265 41.20 -13.05 15.82
N ASP A 266 41.75 -12.74 14.64
CA ASP A 266 43.10 -13.20 14.31
C ASP A 266 43.81 -12.21 13.37
N VAL A 267 45.05 -11.98 13.79
CA VAL A 267 46.10 -11.05 13.42
C VAL A 267 46.79 -11.44 12.09
N VAL A 268 46.96 -10.48 11.16
CA VAL A 268 48.18 -10.05 10.38
C VAL A 268 49.05 -11.17 9.73
N PRO A 269 49.59 -11.02 8.49
CA PRO A 269 50.31 -9.85 7.94
C PRO A 269 49.64 -9.05 6.84
#